data_AF-A0A1T0A6I8-F1
#
_entry.id   AF-A0A1T0A6I8-F1
#
_cell.length_a   1.000
_cell.length_b   1.000
_cell.length_c   1.000
_cell.angle_alpha   90.00
_cell.angle_beta   90.00
_cell.angle_gamma   90.00
#
_symmetry.space_group_name_H-M   'P 1'
#
loop_
_entity.id
_entity.type
_entity.pdbx_description
1 polymer ?
#
loop_
_entity_poly.entity_id
_entity_poly.type
_entity_poly.pdbx_seq_one_letter_code
_entity_poly.pdbx_strand_id
1 'polypeptide(L)'
;MSDLNDKSEDMTFRELAIFAMRKVNQPITPDDLWDFVLRNNLHHKLKRFDVKSNSFFGKTPEDTFCARIYENSDDFQEVPNTFPKKYILKNRFYARQGSAPPMSSTLNKSKEFAKPIQSTRLQRESVVKSVAKKSDFCKQELHPILSYLLKNNDYFQAYSKTIFHEESFKGVRGEDKWLYPDMVAVNFEYANYRKNNVLNFIRKFDKPPIKILGLY
;
A
#
# COMPACT_ATOMS: atom_id res chain seq x y z
N MET A 1 -27.62 33.55 9.18
CA MET A 1 -26.27 33.96 9.60
C MET A 1 -26.27 33.79 11.10
N SER A 2 -25.85 32.64 11.59
CA SER A 2 -25.99 32.26 13.00
C SER A 2 -24.70 31.60 13.46
N ASP A 3 -23.81 32.46 13.94
CA ASP A 3 -23.08 32.33 15.19
C ASP A 3 -22.44 30.98 15.50
N LEU A 4 -21.19 30.88 15.04
CA LEU A 4 -20.00 30.42 15.76
C LEU A 4 -20.22 30.12 17.25
N ASN A 5 -20.68 28.91 17.54
CA ASN A 5 -20.54 28.29 18.85
C ASN A 5 -20.11 26.83 18.67
N ASP A 6 -18.87 26.64 18.24
CA ASP A 6 -18.17 25.38 18.46
C ASP A 6 -17.01 25.69 19.38
N LYS A 7 -17.12 25.26 20.63
CA LYS A 7 -16.07 25.40 21.64
C LYS A 7 -14.76 24.93 21.01
N SER A 8 -13.76 25.80 20.97
CA SER A 8 -12.40 25.43 20.59
C SER A 8 -11.89 24.43 21.65
N GLU A 9 -12.20 23.16 21.46
CA GLU A 9 -11.57 22.10 22.22
C GLU A 9 -10.09 22.17 21.90
N ASP A 10 -9.37 22.66 22.88
CA ASP A 10 -7.93 22.79 22.88
C ASP A 10 -7.30 21.39 22.77
N MET A 11 -7.00 20.96 21.55
CA MET A 11 -6.46 19.63 21.27
C MET A 11 -4.93 19.62 21.31
N THR A 12 -4.37 18.48 21.70
CA THR A 12 -2.96 18.14 21.53
C THR A 12 -2.68 17.62 20.12
N PHE A 13 -1.42 17.59 19.69
CA PHE A 13 -1.04 17.05 18.37
C PHE A 13 -1.47 15.59 18.18
N ARG A 14 -1.45 14.78 19.24
CA ARG A 14 -1.92 13.39 19.19
C ARG A 14 -3.42 13.32 18.93
N GLU A 15 -4.22 14.10 19.66
CA GLU A 15 -5.68 14.13 19.48
C GLU A 15 -6.06 14.66 18.11
N LEU A 16 -5.35 15.69 17.64
CA LEU A 16 -5.51 16.21 16.28
C LEU A 16 -5.23 15.12 15.23
N ALA A 17 -4.15 14.35 15.39
CA ALA A 17 -3.82 13.26 14.46
C ALA A 17 -4.92 12.19 14.42
N ILE A 18 -5.44 11.80 15.59
CA ILE A 18 -6.57 10.86 15.69
C ILE A 18 -7.82 11.44 15.01
N PHE A 19 -8.12 12.72 15.24
CA PHE A 19 -9.27 13.39 14.65
C PHE A 19 -9.14 13.50 13.12
N ALA A 20 -7.97 13.86 12.61
CA ALA A 20 -7.70 13.96 11.19
C ALA A 20 -7.80 12.58 10.51
N MET A 21 -7.19 11.53 11.09
CA MET A 21 -7.28 10.17 10.56
C MET A 21 -8.71 9.62 10.56
N ARG A 22 -9.53 9.97 11.56
CA ARG A 22 -10.96 9.62 11.59
C ARG A 22 -11.74 10.25 10.45
N LYS A 23 -11.44 11.51 10.12
CA LYS A 23 -12.07 12.20 8.98
C LYS A 23 -11.64 11.59 7.64
N VAL A 24 -10.37 11.21 7.54
CA VAL A 24 -9.80 10.62 6.33
C VAL A 24 -10.27 9.17 6.12
N ASN A 25 -10.38 8.38 7.20
CA ASN A 25 -10.87 6.99 7.23
C ASN A 25 -10.20 6.05 6.20
N GLN A 26 -8.90 6.25 5.92
CA GLN A 26 -8.10 5.42 5.03
C GLN A 26 -6.62 5.51 5.41
N PRO A 27 -5.77 4.53 5.03
CA PRO A 27 -4.33 4.61 5.22
C PRO A 27 -3.73 5.81 4.50
N ILE A 28 -2.98 6.63 5.22
CA ILE A 28 -2.40 7.88 4.71
C ILE A 28 -0.98 8.06 5.24
N THR A 29 -0.15 8.80 4.51
CA THR A 29 1.18 9.18 4.98
C THR A 29 1.04 10.30 6.03
N PRO A 30 1.95 10.41 7.00
CA PRO A 30 1.91 11.49 8.00
C PRO A 30 1.99 12.89 7.36
N ASP A 31 2.78 13.02 6.30
CA ASP A 31 2.97 14.29 5.56
C ASP A 31 1.67 14.69 4.84
N ASP A 32 1.07 13.76 4.07
CA ASP A 32 -0.22 14.02 3.39
C ASP A 32 -1.35 14.32 4.41
N LEU A 33 -1.27 13.71 5.59
CA LEU A 33 -2.21 13.95 6.68
C LEU A 33 -2.03 15.35 7.29
N TRP A 34 -0.79 15.84 7.41
CA TRP A 34 -0.53 17.21 7.83
C TRP A 34 -1.05 18.22 6.80
N ASP A 35 -0.85 17.95 5.50
CA ASP A 35 -1.46 18.75 4.44
C ASP A 35 -2.99 18.75 4.50
N PHE A 36 -3.59 17.62 4.86
CA PHE A 36 -5.04 17.55 5.08
C PHE A 36 -5.48 18.41 6.27
N VAL A 37 -4.71 18.44 7.36
CA VAL A 37 -4.96 19.30 8.53
C VAL A 37 -4.92 20.78 8.15
N LEU A 38 -3.93 21.18 7.34
CA LEU A 38 -3.82 22.55 6.85
C LEU A 38 -4.98 22.92 5.92
N ARG A 39 -5.29 22.07 4.93
CA ARG A 39 -6.38 22.30 3.96
C ARG A 39 -7.76 22.43 4.63
N ASN A 40 -7.99 21.73 5.73
CA ASN A 40 -9.24 21.76 6.47
C ASN A 40 -9.23 22.73 7.66
N ASN A 41 -8.20 23.57 7.80
CA ASN A 41 -8.05 24.54 8.89
C ASN A 41 -8.19 23.91 10.30
N LEU A 42 -7.78 22.64 10.45
CA LEU A 42 -7.89 21.90 11.71
C LEU A 42 -6.83 22.33 12.74
N HIS A 43 -5.74 22.95 12.27
CA HIS A 43 -4.65 23.43 13.11
C HIS A 43 -5.07 24.56 14.06
N HIS A 44 -6.15 25.30 13.78
CA HIS A 44 -6.71 26.30 14.71
C HIS A 44 -7.25 25.70 16.01
N LYS A 45 -7.48 24.38 16.04
CA LYS A 45 -7.91 23.67 17.26
C LYS A 45 -6.74 23.33 18.19
N LEU A 46 -5.49 23.60 17.79
CA LEU A 46 -4.32 23.29 18.61
C LEU A 46 -4.07 24.39 19.65
N LYS A 47 -3.79 23.96 20.89
CA LYS A 47 -3.30 24.85 21.97
C LYS A 47 -2.09 25.70 21.60
N ARG A 48 -1.23 25.15 20.73
CA ARG A 48 0.04 25.77 20.31
C ARG A 48 -0.09 26.69 19.11
N PHE A 49 -1.28 26.85 18.56
CA PHE A 49 -1.53 27.73 17.44
C PHE A 49 -2.07 29.07 17.96
N ASP A 50 -1.37 30.16 17.65
CA ASP A 50 -1.85 31.50 17.95
C ASP A 50 -2.67 32.03 16.77
N VAL A 51 -3.98 32.16 16.99
CA VAL A 51 -4.92 32.70 16.00
C VAL A 51 -4.59 34.16 15.65
N LYS A 52 -3.98 34.92 16.56
CA LYS A 52 -3.68 36.34 16.33
C LYS A 52 -2.45 36.55 15.46
N SER A 53 -1.39 35.77 15.66
CA SER A 53 -0.15 35.85 14.88
C SER A 53 -0.10 34.87 13.70
N ASN A 54 -1.12 34.04 13.52
CA ASN A 54 -1.20 33.00 12.48
C ASN A 54 0.07 32.11 12.45
N SER A 55 0.61 31.81 13.63
CA SER A 55 1.89 31.15 13.80
C SER A 55 1.87 30.17 14.98
N PHE A 56 2.80 29.22 14.97
CA PHE A 56 2.92 28.18 15.98
C PHE A 56 4.03 28.50 16.99
N PHE A 57 3.82 28.15 18.25
CA PHE A 57 4.84 28.29 19.29
C PHE A 57 5.87 27.14 19.25
N GLY A 58 7.06 27.39 18.68
CA GLY A 58 8.23 26.51 18.76
C GLY A 58 8.78 26.04 17.39
N LYS A 59 9.50 24.90 17.39
CA LYS A 59 10.01 24.24 16.17
C LYS A 59 8.85 23.76 15.27
N THR A 60 9.21 23.36 14.05
CA THR A 60 8.34 22.86 12.97
C THR A 60 7.15 22.03 13.52
N PRO A 61 5.92 22.54 13.41
CA PRO A 61 4.72 21.86 13.90
C PRO A 61 4.46 20.53 13.19
N GLU A 62 4.84 20.45 11.92
CA GLU A 62 4.78 19.26 11.08
C GLU A 62 5.61 18.11 11.66
N ASP A 63 6.91 18.35 11.90
CA ASP A 63 7.81 17.34 12.51
C ASP A 63 7.25 16.83 13.83
N THR A 64 6.71 17.74 14.65
CA THR A 64 6.13 17.40 15.94
C THR A 64 4.86 16.56 15.78
N PHE A 65 4.03 16.85 14.77
CA PHE A 65 2.82 16.09 14.46
C PHE A 65 3.16 14.70 13.94
N CYS A 66 4.06 14.59 12.96
CA CYS A 66 4.49 13.33 12.37
C CYS A 66 5.19 12.44 13.41
N ALA A 67 6.04 12.99 14.28
CA ALA A 67 6.68 12.26 15.37
C ALA A 67 5.67 11.55 16.28
N ARG A 68 4.52 12.17 16.57
CA ARG A 68 3.47 11.53 17.39
C ARG A 68 2.83 10.33 16.74
N ILE A 69 2.80 10.29 15.40
CA ILE A 69 2.29 9.14 14.65
C ILE A 69 3.31 8.01 14.64
N TYR A 70 4.60 8.34 14.49
CA TYR A 70 5.68 7.35 14.48
C TYR A 70 5.93 6.70 15.85
N GLU A 71 5.96 7.50 16.92
CA GLU A 71 6.29 7.03 18.26
C GLU A 71 5.13 6.28 18.92
N ASN A 72 3.89 6.69 18.65
CA ASN A 72 2.74 6.21 19.39
C ASN A 72 2.11 4.97 18.74
N SER A 73 2.72 3.82 19.03
CA SER A 73 2.25 2.52 18.57
C SER A 73 0.94 2.06 19.22
N ASP A 74 0.40 2.76 20.22
CA ASP A 74 -0.88 2.37 20.84
C ASP A 74 -2.08 2.75 19.96
N ASP A 75 -2.02 3.92 19.32
CA ASP A 75 -3.11 4.43 18.50
C ASP A 75 -2.89 4.23 17.00
N PHE A 76 -1.63 4.19 16.56
CA PHE A 76 -1.29 4.14 15.14
C PHE A 76 -0.68 2.79 14.77
N GLN A 77 -1.06 2.28 13.60
CA GLN A 77 -0.54 1.06 13.00
C GLN A 77 0.04 1.37 11.63
N GLU A 78 1.30 0.98 11.42
CA GLU A 78 1.91 0.99 10.10
C GLU A 78 1.28 -0.12 9.23
N VAL A 79 0.90 0.23 8.01
CA VAL A 79 0.34 -0.71 7.05
C VAL A 79 1.49 -1.44 6.35
N PRO A 80 1.56 -2.79 6.43
CA PRO A 80 2.66 -3.53 5.81
C PRO A 80 2.62 -3.35 4.28
N ASN A 81 3.81 -3.37 3.67
CA ASN A 81 3.97 -3.32 2.21
C ASN A 81 3.44 -2.02 1.57
N THR A 82 3.71 -0.87 2.18
CA THR A 82 3.39 0.47 1.63
C THR A 82 4.65 1.32 1.49
N PHE A 83 4.82 1.96 0.33
CA PHE A 83 5.88 2.93 0.05
C PHE A 83 5.27 4.18 -0.60
N PRO A 84 5.45 5.39 -0.01
CA PRO A 84 5.96 5.66 1.34
C PRO A 84 5.11 5.01 2.44
N LYS A 85 5.65 4.95 3.67
CA LYS A 85 4.99 4.31 4.82
C LYS A 85 3.66 4.96 5.14
N LYS A 86 2.59 4.16 5.19
CA LYS A 86 1.23 4.62 5.52
C LYS A 86 0.80 4.13 6.90
N TYR A 87 -0.01 4.95 7.57
CA TYR A 87 -0.52 4.69 8.91
C TYR A 87 -2.05 4.66 8.90
N ILE A 88 -2.61 3.85 9.80
CA ILE A 88 -4.04 3.77 10.09
C ILE A 88 -4.26 3.73 11.61
N LEU A 89 -5.44 4.14 12.08
CA LEU A 89 -5.80 4.04 13.48
C LEU A 89 -6.02 2.57 13.90
N LYS A 90 -5.43 2.18 15.03
CA LYS A 90 -5.69 0.90 15.68
C LYS A 90 -7.09 0.89 16.27
N ASN A 91 -7.84 -0.16 15.97
CA ASN A 91 -9.17 -0.41 16.54
C ASN A 91 -9.09 -0.63 18.07
N ARG A 92 -9.01 0.44 18.85
CA ARG A 92 -9.45 0.45 20.24
C ARG A 92 -10.85 1.03 20.29
N PHE A 93 -11.83 0.13 20.22
CA PHE A 93 -13.21 0.32 20.69
C PHE A 93 -13.80 1.74 20.54
N TYR A 94 -14.18 2.11 19.32
CA TYR A 94 -15.42 2.89 19.18
C TYR A 94 -16.57 1.90 19.12
N ALA A 95 -16.97 1.44 20.30
CA ALA A 95 -18.26 0.83 20.49
C ALA A 95 -19.35 1.90 20.34
N ARG A 96 -20.47 1.46 19.74
CA ARG A 96 -21.83 2.05 19.60
C ARG A 96 -22.07 2.97 18.39
N GLN A 97 -23.01 2.69 17.48
CA GLN A 97 -24.17 1.78 17.54
C GLN A 97 -24.41 1.06 16.20
N GLY A 98 -24.67 -0.25 16.27
CA GLY A 98 -25.21 -1.04 15.16
C GLY A 98 -24.31 -2.18 14.71
N SER A 99 -24.50 -3.35 15.33
CA SER A 99 -23.99 -4.67 14.94
C SER A 99 -22.49 -4.96 15.19
N ALA A 100 -22.26 -5.93 16.07
CA ALA A 100 -21.06 -6.73 16.19
C ALA A 100 -21.53 -8.17 16.50
N PRO A 101 -20.69 -9.21 16.33
CA PRO A 101 -19.69 -9.50 15.30
C PRO A 101 -19.84 -11.02 14.87
N PRO A 102 -18.85 -11.81 14.37
CA PRO A 102 -17.60 -12.13 15.09
C PRO A 102 -16.31 -12.44 14.26
N MET A 103 -15.20 -12.35 15.00
CA MET A 103 -13.98 -13.19 15.02
C MET A 103 -13.18 -13.54 13.76
N SER A 104 -11.90 -13.17 13.85
CA SER A 104 -10.76 -13.89 13.29
C SER A 104 -10.48 -15.19 14.04
N SER A 105 -10.50 -16.33 13.34
CA SER A 105 -9.66 -17.51 13.67
C SER A 105 -9.71 -18.56 12.55
N THR A 106 -8.55 -18.83 11.95
CA THR A 106 -8.04 -20.10 11.38
C THR A 106 -8.82 -20.94 10.34
N LEU A 107 -8.03 -21.36 9.34
CA LEU A 107 -8.03 -22.63 8.59
C LEU A 107 -9.10 -22.89 7.50
N ASN A 108 -8.57 -23.07 6.28
CA ASN A 108 -8.89 -24.07 5.24
C ASN A 108 -10.27 -24.76 5.28
N LYS A 109 -11.00 -24.76 4.15
CA LYS A 109 -11.23 -25.91 3.24
C LYS A 109 -12.52 -25.73 2.40
N SER A 110 -12.33 -25.69 1.08
CA SER A 110 -13.16 -26.28 0.00
C SER A 110 -14.66 -25.97 -0.21
N LYS A 111 -14.99 -25.98 -1.52
CA LYS A 111 -16.28 -26.23 -2.21
C LYS A 111 -17.16 -24.99 -2.45
N GLU A 112 -17.16 -24.50 -3.69
CA GLU A 112 -18.03 -24.91 -4.82
C GLU A 112 -19.45 -24.36 -4.63
N PHE A 113 -19.87 -23.41 -5.47
CA PHE A 113 -21.13 -23.45 -6.22
C PHE A 113 -21.08 -22.46 -7.39
N ALA A 114 -21.42 -22.98 -8.57
CA ALA A 114 -21.40 -22.35 -9.89
C ALA A 114 -22.64 -21.43 -10.08
N LYS A 115 -22.49 -20.24 -10.71
CA LYS A 115 -22.92 -19.86 -12.10
C LYS A 115 -24.46 -19.77 -12.33
N PRO A 116 -24.99 -18.87 -13.21
CA PRO A 116 -24.42 -18.63 -14.54
C PRO A 116 -24.46 -17.21 -15.14
N ILE A 117 -23.66 -17.14 -16.19
CA ILE A 117 -23.43 -16.10 -17.19
C ILE A 117 -24.71 -15.82 -17.98
N GLN A 118 -24.94 -14.56 -18.36
CA GLN A 118 -25.48 -14.23 -19.69
C GLN A 118 -24.71 -13.09 -20.34
N SER A 119 -24.22 -13.41 -21.53
CA SER A 119 -23.52 -12.58 -22.50
C SER A 119 -24.51 -11.78 -23.36
N THR A 120 -24.20 -10.53 -23.67
CA THR A 120 -24.68 -9.87 -24.89
C THR A 120 -23.58 -9.02 -25.52
N ARG A 121 -23.71 -8.85 -26.84
CA ARG A 121 -22.67 -8.74 -27.85
C ARG A 121 -22.65 -7.32 -28.43
N LEU A 122 -21.43 -6.79 -28.60
CA LEU A 122 -20.94 -5.79 -29.56
C LEU A 122 -21.97 -4.88 -30.28
N GLN A 123 -21.87 -3.56 -30.07
CA GLN A 123 -21.92 -2.57 -31.16
C GLN A 123 -20.92 -1.43 -30.95
N ARG A 124 -20.40 -0.94 -32.08
CA ARG A 124 -19.21 -0.12 -32.27
C ARG A 124 -19.45 1.38 -32.12
N GLU A 125 -18.33 2.07 -31.89
CA GLU A 125 -17.98 3.43 -32.31
C GLU A 125 -18.74 4.62 -31.70
N SER A 126 -18.07 5.27 -30.75
CA SER A 126 -17.93 6.74 -30.82
C SER A 126 -16.55 7.16 -30.31
N VAL A 127 -15.89 7.94 -31.15
CA VAL A 127 -14.57 8.54 -30.95
C VAL A 127 -14.66 9.53 -29.80
N VAL A 128 -14.04 9.23 -28.67
CA VAL A 128 -13.73 10.23 -27.65
C VAL A 128 -12.22 10.24 -27.48
N LYS A 129 -11.60 11.34 -27.92
CA LYS A 129 -10.20 11.66 -27.69
C LYS A 129 -9.94 11.63 -26.18
N SER A 130 -9.42 10.51 -25.67
CA SER A 130 -8.92 10.42 -24.32
C SER A 130 -7.62 11.22 -24.26
N VAL A 131 -7.68 12.37 -23.60
CA VAL A 131 -6.48 13.05 -23.13
C VAL A 131 -5.79 12.05 -22.20
N ALA A 132 -4.71 11.44 -22.68
CA ALA A 132 -3.94 10.47 -21.93
C ALA A 132 -3.38 11.16 -20.68
N LYS A 133 -4.09 11.00 -19.57
CA LYS A 133 -3.52 11.25 -18.24
C LYS A 133 -2.33 10.31 -18.14
N LYS A 134 -1.12 10.85 -18.09
CA LYS A 134 0.06 10.08 -17.67
C LYS A 134 -0.29 9.55 -16.29
N SER A 135 -0.56 8.26 -16.21
CA SER A 135 -0.77 7.62 -14.94
C SER A 135 0.60 7.57 -14.28
N ASP A 136 0.79 8.36 -13.24
CA ASP A 136 1.97 8.37 -12.39
C ASP A 136 2.01 7.10 -11.52
N PHE A 137 1.88 5.93 -12.14
CA PHE A 137 2.13 4.68 -11.46
C PHE A 137 3.63 4.60 -11.21
N CYS A 138 4.01 4.57 -9.93
CA CYS A 138 5.38 4.22 -9.58
C CYS A 138 5.66 2.83 -10.14
N LYS A 139 6.86 2.60 -10.69
CA LYS A 139 7.28 1.28 -11.20
C LYS A 139 6.91 0.13 -10.24
N GLN A 140 7.04 0.38 -8.94
CA GLN A 140 6.72 -0.57 -7.87
C GLN A 140 5.25 -0.99 -7.81
N GLU A 141 4.30 -0.14 -8.20
CA GLU A 141 2.88 -0.48 -8.23
C GLU A 141 2.53 -1.39 -9.43
N LEU A 142 3.35 -1.37 -10.48
CA LEU A 142 3.20 -2.25 -11.64
C LEU A 142 3.70 -3.67 -11.37
N HIS A 143 4.67 -3.83 -10.45
CA HIS A 143 5.31 -5.12 -10.19
C HIS A 143 4.33 -6.21 -9.73
N PRO A 144 3.38 -5.96 -8.80
CA PRO A 144 2.37 -6.97 -8.43
C PRO A 144 1.51 -7.43 -9.61
N ILE A 145 1.15 -6.51 -10.51
CA ILE A 145 0.36 -6.80 -11.70
C ILE A 145 1.18 -7.67 -12.66
N LEU A 146 2.44 -7.30 -12.89
CA LEU A 146 3.36 -8.07 -13.72
C LEU A 146 3.65 -9.46 -13.12
N SER A 147 3.81 -9.56 -11.79
CA SER A 147 3.95 -10.85 -11.09
C SER A 147 2.74 -11.74 -11.27
N TYR A 148 1.53 -11.18 -11.19
CA TYR A 148 0.31 -11.92 -11.44
C TYR A 148 0.26 -12.44 -12.88
N LEU A 149 0.62 -11.60 -13.86
CA LEU A 149 0.66 -11.98 -15.28
C LEU A 149 1.68 -13.10 -15.55
N LEU A 150 2.90 -12.97 -15.04
CA LEU A 150 3.97 -13.96 -15.24
C LEU A 150 3.60 -15.33 -14.66
N LYS A 151 2.88 -15.35 -13.54
CA LYS A 151 2.44 -16.59 -12.89
C LYS A 151 1.29 -17.26 -13.61
N ASN A 152 0.33 -16.49 -14.11
CA ASN A 152 -0.91 -17.04 -14.70
C ASN A 152 -0.84 -17.24 -16.22
N ASN A 153 0.20 -16.76 -16.88
CA ASN A 153 0.41 -16.98 -18.30
C ASN A 153 1.02 -18.38 -18.54
N ASP A 154 0.39 -19.16 -19.41
CA ASP A 154 0.82 -20.53 -19.77
C ASP A 154 2.22 -20.58 -20.38
N TYR A 155 2.65 -19.51 -21.05
CA TYR A 155 3.99 -19.43 -21.64
C TYR A 155 5.07 -19.22 -20.59
N PHE A 156 4.83 -18.34 -19.61
CA PHE A 156 5.85 -17.96 -18.64
C PHE A 156 5.87 -18.87 -17.41
N GLN A 157 4.70 -19.16 -16.82
CA GLN A 157 4.53 -19.96 -15.60
C GLN A 157 5.62 -19.66 -14.54
N ALA A 158 5.98 -18.38 -14.40
CA ALA A 158 7.16 -17.96 -13.67
C ALA A 158 6.78 -17.29 -12.35
N TYR A 159 7.57 -17.58 -11.32
CA TYR A 159 7.47 -16.92 -10.03
C TYR A 159 8.42 -15.74 -10.01
N SER A 160 7.89 -14.54 -9.81
CA SER A 160 8.70 -13.32 -9.79
C SER A 160 8.71 -12.63 -8.45
N LYS A 161 9.78 -11.86 -8.23
CA LYS A 161 9.97 -11.04 -7.04
C LYS A 161 10.71 -9.76 -7.42
N THR A 162 10.26 -8.65 -6.83
CA THR A 162 10.87 -7.33 -6.97
C THR A 162 12.17 -7.28 -6.18
N ILE A 163 13.19 -6.66 -6.77
CA ILE A 163 14.42 -6.28 -6.07
C ILE A 163 14.26 -4.82 -5.62
N PHE A 164 14.30 -4.60 -4.31
CA PHE A 164 14.23 -3.26 -3.74
C PHE A 164 15.65 -2.72 -3.51
N HIS A 165 16.06 -1.78 -4.35
CA HIS A 165 17.40 -1.16 -4.29
C HIS A 165 17.53 -0.08 -3.17
N GLU A 166 16.47 0.14 -2.42
CA GLU A 166 16.37 1.19 -1.40
C GLU A 166 17.02 0.79 -0.05
N GLU A 167 17.32 -0.50 0.14
CA GLU A 167 17.81 -1.07 1.41
C GLU A 167 19.35 -1.19 1.53
N SER A 168 20.14 -0.55 0.65
CA SER A 168 21.60 -0.61 0.79
C SER A 168 22.12 0.34 1.88
N PHE A 169 22.62 -0.24 2.97
CA PHE A 169 23.35 0.48 4.04
C PHE A 169 24.78 0.90 3.65
N LYS A 170 25.30 0.42 2.52
CA LYS A 170 26.69 0.66 2.09
C LYS A 170 26.73 0.96 0.60
N GLY A 171 26.87 2.23 0.24
CA GLY A 171 27.14 2.67 -1.12
C GLY A 171 26.62 4.08 -1.43
N VAL A 172 27.33 4.81 -2.30
CA VAL A 172 26.84 6.08 -2.85
C VAL A 172 25.66 5.75 -3.76
N ARG A 173 24.49 6.34 -3.51
CA ARG A 173 23.28 6.16 -4.33
C ARG A 173 23.57 6.55 -5.78
N GLY A 174 23.78 5.59 -6.67
CA GLY A 174 23.87 5.87 -8.11
C GLY A 174 24.77 4.97 -8.94
N GLU A 175 25.78 4.32 -8.35
CA GLU A 175 26.76 3.54 -9.14
C GLU A 175 26.19 2.22 -9.67
N ASP A 176 25.25 1.59 -8.95
CA ASP A 176 24.70 0.26 -9.31
C ASP A 176 23.35 0.27 -10.03
N LYS A 177 22.78 1.46 -10.33
CA LYS A 177 21.39 1.58 -10.80
C LYS A 177 21.12 0.96 -12.18
N TRP A 178 22.17 0.59 -12.92
CA TRP A 178 22.07 0.04 -14.27
C TRP A 178 22.61 -1.39 -14.42
N LEU A 179 23.13 -1.98 -13.34
CA LEU A 179 23.79 -3.29 -13.40
C LEU A 179 22.83 -4.45 -13.11
N TYR A 180 21.70 -4.18 -12.47
CA TYR A 180 20.78 -5.22 -11.99
C TYR A 180 19.33 -4.94 -12.40
N PRO A 181 18.53 -5.99 -12.66
CA PRO A 181 17.12 -5.84 -13.01
C PRO A 181 16.27 -5.39 -11.81
N ASP A 182 15.18 -4.66 -12.09
CA ASP A 182 14.18 -4.23 -11.11
C ASP A 182 13.36 -5.42 -10.56
N MET A 183 13.20 -6.50 -11.33
CA MET A 183 12.60 -7.75 -10.88
C MET A 183 13.32 -8.98 -11.45
N VAL A 184 13.25 -10.10 -10.72
CA VAL A 184 13.71 -11.41 -11.20
C VAL A 184 12.54 -12.38 -11.20
N ALA A 185 12.45 -13.20 -12.24
CA ALA A 185 11.48 -14.29 -12.34
C ALA A 185 12.17 -15.64 -12.57
N VAL A 186 11.61 -16.70 -12.01
CA VAL A 186 12.11 -18.07 -12.11
C VAL A 186 11.00 -19.00 -12.58
N ASN A 187 11.26 -19.75 -13.65
CA ASN A 187 10.40 -20.82 -14.13
C ASN A 187 11.07 -22.18 -13.86
N PHE A 188 10.34 -23.06 -13.18
CA PHE A 188 10.75 -24.42 -12.86
C PHE A 188 10.12 -25.39 -13.87
N GLU A 189 10.71 -25.52 -15.05
CA GLU A 189 10.16 -26.34 -16.15
C GLU A 189 9.91 -27.80 -15.72
N TYR A 190 10.80 -28.31 -14.85
CA TYR A 190 10.68 -29.66 -14.33
C TYR A 190 9.46 -29.89 -13.41
N ALA A 191 8.85 -28.82 -12.88
CA ALA A 191 7.69 -28.94 -12.00
C ALA A 191 6.47 -29.51 -12.75
N ASN A 192 6.39 -29.32 -14.07
CA ASN A 192 5.33 -29.86 -14.90
C ASN A 192 5.44 -31.39 -15.08
N TYR A 193 6.64 -31.97 -14.91
CA TYR A 193 6.86 -33.43 -15.04
C TYR A 193 6.56 -34.22 -13.77
N ARG A 194 5.95 -33.63 -12.74
CA ARG A 194 5.63 -34.30 -11.46
C ARG A 194 4.82 -35.60 -11.61
N LYS A 195 4.09 -35.77 -12.71
CA LYS A 195 3.30 -36.98 -13.01
C LYS A 195 4.12 -38.12 -13.61
N ASN A 196 5.35 -37.87 -14.01
CA ASN A 196 6.17 -38.81 -14.78
C ASN A 196 7.42 -39.15 -13.95
N ASN A 197 7.95 -40.37 -14.07
CA ASN A 197 9.16 -40.84 -13.38
C ASN A 197 10.45 -40.02 -13.72
N VAL A 198 10.33 -39.01 -14.58
CA VAL A 198 11.37 -38.09 -15.05
C VAL A 198 11.92 -37.23 -13.91
N LEU A 199 11.13 -36.94 -12.87
CA LEU A 199 11.61 -36.11 -11.75
C LEU A 199 12.81 -36.75 -11.02
N ASN A 200 12.81 -38.08 -10.87
CA ASN A 200 13.93 -38.82 -10.26
C ASN A 200 15.20 -38.77 -11.12
N PHE A 201 15.04 -38.67 -12.44
CA PHE A 201 16.16 -38.48 -13.37
C PHE A 201 16.71 -37.05 -13.30
N ILE A 202 15.84 -36.04 -13.29
CA ILE A 202 16.24 -34.62 -13.20
C ILE A 202 17.00 -34.33 -11.89
N ARG A 203 16.63 -34.98 -10.78
CA ARG A 203 17.33 -34.84 -9.49
C ARG A 203 18.78 -35.32 -9.50
N LYS A 204 19.20 -36.11 -10.50
CA LYS A 204 20.59 -36.57 -10.63
C LYS A 204 21.53 -35.50 -11.20
N PHE A 205 20.99 -34.43 -11.79
CA PHE A 205 21.81 -33.35 -12.30
C PHE A 205 22.12 -32.35 -11.19
N ASP A 206 23.38 -31.91 -11.12
CA ASP A 206 23.80 -30.88 -10.17
C ASP A 206 23.09 -29.54 -10.42
N LYS A 207 22.69 -29.28 -11.67
CA LYS A 207 21.96 -28.08 -12.09
C LYS A 207 20.61 -28.47 -12.66
N PRO A 208 19.49 -28.19 -11.96
CA PRO A 208 18.16 -28.47 -12.49
C PRO A 208 17.85 -27.55 -13.69
N PRO A 209 16.99 -27.98 -14.63
CA PRO A 209 16.54 -27.15 -15.74
C PRO A 209 15.61 -26.06 -15.22
N ILE A 210 16.20 -24.89 -14.94
CA ILE A 210 15.53 -23.71 -14.41
C ILE A 210 15.80 -22.57 -15.38
N LYS A 211 14.76 -21.79 -15.71
CA LYS A 211 14.89 -20.55 -16.48
C LYS A 211 14.79 -19.36 -15.54
N ILE A 212 15.78 -18.46 -15.63
CA ILE A 212 15.82 -17.21 -14.87
C ILE A 212 15.64 -16.06 -15.86
N LEU A 213 14.77 -15.12 -15.53
CA LEU A 213 14.45 -13.94 -16.33
C LEU A 213 14.72 -12.69 -15.49
N GLY A 214 15.51 -11.75 -16.02
CA GLY A 214 15.67 -10.41 -15.46
C GLY A 214 14.73 -9.43 -16.16
N LEU A 215 14.04 -8.60 -15.40
CA LEU A 215 13.12 -7.57 -15.89
C LEU A 215 13.66 -6.22 -15.42
N TYR A 216 14.10 -5.38 -16.36
CA TYR A 216 14.72 -4.06 -16.15
C TYR A 216 13.71 -2.92 -16.32
#